data_AF-A0A822HWW8-F1
#
_entry.id   AF-A0A822HWW8-F1
#
_cell.length_a   1.000
_cell.length_b   1.000
_cell.length_c   1.000
_cell.angle_alpha   90.00
_cell.angle_beta   90.00
_cell.angle_gamma   90.00
#
_symmetry.space_group_name_H-M   'P 1'
#
loop_
_entity.id
_entity.type
_entity.pdbx_description
1 polymer ?
#
loop_
_entity_poly.entity_id
_entity_poly.type
_entity_poly.pdbx_seq_one_letter_code
_entity_poly.pdbx_strand_id
1 'polypeptide(L)'
;MFLTPYTPDPTFGLGWRLNCNKSLLWFGLHASDEAYGHAGWTGTCTVIDPKYSLTITLLTNKRHTPCINGIFDGEKYETGRY
;
A
#
# COMPACT_ATOMS: atom_id res chain seq x y z
N MET A 1 -16.60 -11.57 -4.65
CA MET A 1 -15.35 -12.11 -4.06
C MET A 1 -14.52 -10.90 -3.63
N PHE A 2 -13.81 -10.92 -2.50
CA PHE A 2 -13.24 -9.69 -1.91
C PHE A 2 -12.25 -8.92 -2.81
N LEU A 3 -11.71 -9.59 -3.85
CA LEU A 3 -10.76 -9.03 -4.81
C LEU A 3 -11.41 -8.63 -6.15
N THR A 4 -12.73 -8.71 -6.27
CA THR A 4 -13.43 -8.27 -7.48
C THR A 4 -13.33 -6.74 -7.61
N PRO A 5 -12.84 -6.20 -8.74
CA PRO A 5 -12.68 -4.75 -8.93
C PRO A 5 -14.00 -3.98 -8.88
N TYR A 6 -13.99 -2.81 -8.25
CA TYR A 6 -15.09 -1.85 -8.26
C TYR A 6 -15.12 -1.08 -9.60
N THR A 7 -16.27 -1.04 -10.27
CA THR A 7 -16.35 -0.54 -11.66
C THR A 7 -15.86 0.90 -11.85
N PRO A 8 -16.21 1.87 -10.99
CA PRO A 8 -15.71 3.25 -11.12
C PRO A 8 -14.21 3.40 -10.84
N ASP A 9 -13.62 2.52 -10.03
CA ASP A 9 -12.18 2.51 -9.77
C ASP A 9 -11.71 1.06 -9.55
N PRO A 10 -11.07 0.45 -10.57
CA PRO A 10 -10.66 -0.95 -10.50
C PRO A 10 -9.53 -1.21 -9.49
N THR A 11 -8.92 -0.15 -8.94
CA THR A 11 -7.91 -0.26 -7.89
C THR A 11 -8.51 -0.59 -6.52
N PHE A 12 -9.85 -0.68 -6.40
CA PHE A 12 -10.55 -1.12 -5.19
C PHE A 12 -11.20 -2.49 -5.37
N GLY A 13 -11.02 -3.34 -4.36
CA GLY A 13 -11.89 -4.49 -4.05
C GLY A 13 -12.71 -4.22 -2.79
N LEU A 14 -13.36 -5.25 -2.26
CA LEU A 14 -14.10 -5.14 -1.00
C LEU A 14 -13.13 -5.13 0.19
N GLY A 15 -12.75 -3.94 0.64
CA GLY A 15 -11.83 -3.73 1.77
C GLY A 15 -10.34 -3.77 1.41
N TRP A 16 -10.00 -3.90 0.14
CA TRP A 16 -8.62 -4.02 -0.34
C TRP A 16 -8.33 -3.03 -1.47
N ARG A 17 -7.07 -2.62 -1.57
CA ARG A 17 -6.50 -2.02 -2.79
C ARG A 17 -5.97 -3.13 -3.68
N LEU A 18 -6.14 -2.99 -4.99
CA LEU A 18 -5.73 -3.95 -6.01
C LEU A 18 -4.66 -3.32 -6.89
N ASN A 19 -3.62 -4.07 -7.22
CA ASN A 19 -2.51 -3.61 -8.07
C ASN A 19 -2.77 -3.81 -9.58
N CYS A 20 -4.03 -3.91 -9.99
CA CYS A 20 -4.46 -4.36 -11.32
C CYS A 20 -3.96 -3.52 -12.52
N ASN A 21 -3.45 -2.32 -12.27
CA ASN A 21 -2.92 -1.41 -13.29
C ASN A 21 -1.56 -0.80 -12.90
N LYS A 22 -0.91 -1.33 -11.84
CA LYS A 22 0.35 -0.81 -11.27
C LYS A 22 0.36 0.69 -10.95
N SER A 23 -0.81 1.30 -10.75
CA SER A 23 -0.91 2.73 -10.42
C SER A 23 -0.47 3.07 -9.00
N LEU A 24 -0.36 2.07 -8.14
CA LEU A 24 -0.09 2.23 -6.71
C LEU A 24 1.34 1.85 -6.37
N LEU A 25 2.23 2.84 -6.39
CA LEU A 25 3.68 2.66 -6.21
C LEU A 25 4.09 1.92 -4.93
N TRP A 26 3.28 1.98 -3.86
CA TRP A 26 3.58 1.34 -2.58
C TRP A 26 3.47 -0.20 -2.61
N PHE A 27 2.88 -0.79 -3.65
CA PHE A 27 3.02 -2.22 -3.91
C PHE A 27 4.45 -2.62 -4.31
N GLY A 28 5.22 -1.67 -4.82
CA GLY A 28 6.58 -1.87 -5.32
C GLY A 28 6.63 -2.24 -6.80
N LEU A 29 7.78 -1.97 -7.43
CA LEU A 29 7.98 -2.15 -8.88
C LEU A 29 7.82 -3.60 -9.36
N HIS A 30 8.09 -4.56 -8.48
CA HIS A 30 8.11 -5.99 -8.81
C HIS A 30 6.83 -6.74 -8.44
N ALA A 31 5.87 -6.07 -7.78
CA ALA A 31 4.58 -6.68 -7.49
C ALA A 31 3.86 -7.05 -8.79
N SER A 32 3.17 -8.20 -8.75
CA SER A 32 2.31 -8.65 -9.83
C SER A 32 1.03 -7.81 -9.90
N ASP A 33 0.32 -7.91 -11.02
CA ASP A 33 -1.00 -7.28 -11.19
C ASP A 33 -2.10 -7.99 -10.35
N GLU A 34 -1.78 -9.16 -9.80
CA GLU A 34 -2.64 -9.94 -8.90
C GLU A 34 -2.44 -9.54 -7.43
N ALA A 35 -1.44 -8.70 -7.14
CA ALA A 35 -1.16 -8.25 -5.79
C ALA A 35 -2.31 -7.38 -5.25
N TYR A 36 -2.63 -7.58 -3.98
CA TYR A 36 -3.62 -6.79 -3.25
C TYR A 36 -3.13 -6.50 -1.84
N GLY A 37 -3.67 -5.45 -1.23
CA GLY A 37 -3.10 -4.96 -0.01
C GLY A 37 -3.79 -3.73 0.55
N HIS A 38 -3.18 -3.17 1.58
CA HIS A 38 -3.61 -1.90 2.15
C HIS A 38 -2.40 -1.18 2.75
N ALA A 39 -2.35 0.13 2.54
CA ALA A 39 -1.46 1.03 3.26
C ALA A 39 -2.27 1.86 4.25
N GLY A 40 -1.76 2.02 5.46
CA GLY A 40 -2.37 2.82 6.51
C GLY A 40 -1.49 4.05 6.77
N TRP A 41 -2.15 5.20 6.91
CA TRP A 41 -1.49 6.47 7.20
C TRP A 41 -0.62 6.45 8.46
N THR A 42 -0.86 5.50 9.38
CA THR A 42 -0.12 5.30 10.64
C THR A 42 1.20 4.55 10.53
N GLY A 43 1.65 4.16 9.33
CA GLY A 43 2.92 3.42 9.21
C GLY A 43 2.78 1.98 8.79
N THR A 44 1.62 1.57 8.31
CA THR A 44 1.35 0.16 8.02
C THR A 44 1.26 -0.06 6.52
N CYS A 45 1.87 -1.13 6.02
CA CYS A 45 1.72 -1.58 4.66
C CYS A 45 1.65 -3.10 4.65
N THR A 46 0.61 -3.65 4.02
CA THR A 46 0.50 -5.07 3.75
C THR A 46 0.30 -5.28 2.26
N VAL A 47 1.15 -6.13 1.68
CA VAL A 47 1.07 -6.57 0.28
C VAL A 47 1.01 -8.09 0.28
N ILE A 48 0.00 -8.63 -0.40
CA ILE A 48 -0.17 -10.06 -0.61
C ILE A 48 -0.12 -10.29 -2.12
N ASP A 49 0.84 -11.09 -2.58
CA ASP A 49 1.03 -11.39 -3.99
C ASP A 49 0.88 -12.92 -4.21
N PRO A 50 -0.30 -13.38 -4.65
CA PRO A 50 -0.58 -14.80 -4.83
C PRO A 50 0.28 -15.43 -5.93
N LYS A 51 0.65 -14.65 -6.96
CA LYS A 51 1.50 -15.13 -8.06
C LYS A 51 2.84 -15.65 -7.57
N TYR A 52 3.39 -15.02 -6.54
CA TYR A 52 4.67 -15.41 -5.93
C TYR A 52 4.51 -16.17 -4.61
N SER A 53 3.27 -16.43 -4.17
CA SER A 53 2.99 -16.98 -2.83
C SER A 53 3.71 -16.19 -1.73
N LEU A 54 3.74 -14.85 -1.87
CA LEU A 54 4.48 -13.95 -1.01
C LEU A 54 3.53 -13.01 -0.27
N THR A 55 3.83 -12.76 1.00
CA THR A 55 3.19 -11.69 1.78
C THR A 55 4.27 -10.85 2.45
N ILE A 56 4.14 -9.53 2.32
CA ILE A 56 4.99 -8.56 2.97
C ILE A 56 4.12 -7.75 3.93
N THR A 57 4.52 -7.69 5.19
CA THR A 57 3.90 -6.82 6.19
C THR A 57 4.97 -5.91 6.78
N LEU A 58 4.79 -4.61 6.59
CA LEU A 58 5.63 -3.57 7.14
C LEU A 58 4.82 -2.78 8.16
N LEU A 59 5.28 -2.78 9.40
CA LEU A 59 4.72 -1.98 10.48
C LEU A 59 5.81 -1.05 10.97
N THR A 60 5.59 0.25 10.84
CA THR A 60 6.50 1.27 11.33
C THR A 60 5.79 2.13 12.38
N ASN A 61 6.58 2.84 13.17
CA ASN A 61 6.07 3.89 14.07
C ASN A 61 6.00 5.26 13.37
N LYS A 62 6.01 5.30 12.03
CA LYS A 62 6.09 6.54 11.24
C LYS A 62 4.85 6.72 10.38
N ARG A 63 4.27 7.92 10.46
CA ARG A 63 3.11 8.28 9.64
C ARG A 63 3.53 8.70 8.23
N HIS A 64 2.89 8.14 7.20
CA HIS A 64 3.20 8.34 5.78
C HIS A 64 2.10 9.14 5.05
N THR A 65 1.61 10.20 5.67
CA THR A 65 0.66 11.13 5.04
C THR A 65 1.05 12.57 5.31
N PRO A 66 0.81 13.52 4.40
CA PRO A 66 1.06 14.94 4.62
C PRO A 66 0.46 15.50 5.93
N CYS A 67 1.20 16.33 6.65
CA CYS A 67 0.64 17.20 7.70
C CYS A 67 0.57 18.64 7.21
N ILE A 68 -0.63 19.16 7.04
CA ILE A 68 -0.82 20.58 6.78
C ILE A 68 -0.48 21.33 8.08
N ASN A 69 0.54 22.18 8.04
CA ASN A 69 1.09 22.99 9.16
C ASN A 69 1.91 22.24 10.24
N GLY A 70 2.52 21.08 9.90
CA GLY A 70 3.94 20.81 10.25
C GLY A 70 4.24 19.69 11.26
N ILE A 71 4.56 18.45 10.90
CA ILE A 71 4.93 17.93 9.58
C ILE A 71 4.73 16.39 9.58
N PHE A 72 4.26 15.83 8.47
CA PHE A 72 4.11 14.38 8.24
C PHE A 72 4.24 14.13 6.73
N ASP A 73 4.78 12.96 6.39
CA ASP A 73 4.74 12.18 5.13
C ASP A 73 6.01 11.33 5.07
N GLY A 74 6.13 10.36 5.99
CA GLY A 74 7.36 9.63 6.23
C GLY A 74 8.55 10.52 6.58
N GLU A 75 8.24 11.78 6.91
CA GLU A 75 9.05 13.01 7.01
C GLU A 75 10.54 12.78 6.94
N LYS A 76 11.02 12.47 5.73
CA LYS A 76 12.43 12.28 5.40
C LYS A 76 12.91 10.88 5.82
N TYR A 77 12.64 9.89 4.98
CA TYR A 77 13.36 8.60 4.95
C TYR A 77 14.89 8.87 4.83
N GLU A 78 15.88 8.06 5.22
CA GLU A 78 16.03 6.64 5.59
C GLU A 78 15.18 6.21 6.80
N THR A 79 14.11 5.45 6.53
CA THR A 79 13.16 4.84 7.50
C THR A 79 12.67 5.72 8.65
N GLY A 80 12.70 7.04 8.43
CA GLY A 80 12.28 8.06 9.39
C GLY A 80 13.26 8.21 10.56
N ARG A 81 14.56 7.89 10.33
CA ARG A 81 15.64 7.67 11.31
C ARG A 81 15.65 8.68 12.44
N TYR A 82 14.92 8.30 13.46
CA TYR A 82 15.32 7.23 14.38
C TYR A 82 14.70 5.92 13.90
#